data_AF-A0A9P6ZXL9-F1
#
_entry.id   AF-A0A9P6ZXL9-F1
#
_cell.length_a   1.000
_cell.length_b   1.000
_cell.length_c   1.000
_cell.angle_alpha   90.00
_cell.angle_beta   90.00
_cell.angle_gamma   90.00
#
_symmetry.space_group_name_H-M   'P 1'
#
loop_
_entity.id
_entity.type
_entity.pdbx_description
1 polymer ?
#
loop_
_entity_poly.entity_id
_entity_poly.type
_entity_poly.pdbx_seq_one_letter_code
_entity_poly.pdbx_strand_id
1 'polypeptide(L)'
;MDAREDLPKISVETEQDWRRLQRNISTAFLDRLGLELESQSVSQDRESFMPHINQFLDTLFAITRPNLRINGRTTEEPYDDDEEMEPFDEALDRHIWSLSDQRLKWDREIGSRRRTRPTEVEALVQGVYTQHHGVDMDIDANQESCLPGLDSHQLDPAMEETFVNAVTMSAQLSQSVSMQYERANRFTAVSTEVKALKP
;
A
#
# COMPACT_ATOMS: atom_id res chain seq x y z
N MET A 1 33.65 -30.16 -14.06
CA MET A 1 33.47 -28.70 -13.89
C MET A 1 32.55 -28.28 -15.02
N ASP A 2 31.25 -28.40 -14.74
CA ASP A 2 30.19 -28.40 -15.74
C ASP A 2 29.83 -26.98 -16.17
N ALA A 3 30.35 -26.57 -17.32
CA ALA A 3 29.97 -25.34 -18.03
C ALA A 3 28.50 -25.33 -18.53
N ARG A 4 27.66 -26.24 -18.05
CA ARG A 4 26.21 -26.30 -18.35
C ARG A 4 25.37 -25.53 -17.34
N GLU A 5 25.95 -25.11 -16.22
CA GLU A 5 25.26 -24.31 -15.19
C GLU A 5 25.23 -22.80 -15.50
N ASP A 6 25.98 -22.33 -16.50
CA ASP A 6 26.14 -20.90 -16.82
C ASP A 6 25.00 -20.29 -17.65
N LEU A 7 24.04 -21.08 -18.14
CA LEU A 7 22.88 -20.54 -18.84
C LEU A 7 21.82 -20.12 -17.82
N PRO A 8 21.40 -18.83 -17.79
CA PRO A 8 20.40 -18.36 -16.85
C PRO A 8 19.07 -19.06 -17.12
N LYS A 9 18.70 -19.99 -16.24
CA LYS A 9 17.41 -20.67 -16.27
C LYS A 9 16.33 -19.75 -15.69
N ILE A 10 15.12 -19.87 -16.22
CA ILE A 10 13.97 -19.11 -15.73
C ILE A 10 13.52 -19.75 -14.42
N SER A 11 13.52 -18.97 -13.33
CA SER A 11 13.04 -19.44 -12.04
C SER A 11 11.54 -19.19 -11.88
N VAL A 12 10.82 -20.21 -11.43
CA VAL A 12 9.42 -20.16 -11.04
C VAL A 12 9.33 -20.50 -9.57
N GLU A 13 8.64 -19.65 -8.82
CA GLU A 13 8.61 -19.70 -7.35
C GLU A 13 7.91 -20.96 -6.84
N THR A 14 6.74 -21.30 -7.41
CA THR A 14 5.99 -22.49 -7.00
C THR A 14 5.58 -23.36 -8.18
N GLU A 15 5.45 -24.67 -7.94
CA GLU A 15 4.89 -25.60 -8.91
C GLU A 15 3.43 -25.24 -9.26
N GLN A 16 2.70 -24.65 -8.30
CA GLN A 16 1.34 -24.18 -8.52
C GLN A 16 1.30 -23.06 -9.57
N ASP A 17 2.26 -22.13 -9.54
CA ASP A 17 2.36 -21.06 -10.54
C ASP A 17 2.69 -21.62 -11.92
N TRP A 18 3.54 -22.63 -12.00
CA TRP A 18 3.80 -23.34 -13.25
C TRP A 18 2.52 -23.98 -13.82
N ARG A 19 1.78 -24.74 -13.01
CA ARG A 19 0.50 -25.34 -13.44
C ARG A 19 -0.53 -24.26 -13.80
N ARG A 20 -0.55 -23.13 -13.11
CA ARG A 20 -1.42 -21.99 -13.43
C ARG A 20 -1.06 -21.39 -14.78
N LEU A 21 0.23 -21.22 -15.07
CA LEU A 21 0.72 -20.73 -16.36
C LEU A 21 0.33 -21.68 -17.50
N GLN A 22 0.51 -22.99 -17.30
CA GLN A 22 0.08 -24.00 -18.27
C GLN A 22 -1.43 -23.88 -18.56
N ARG A 23 -2.27 -23.80 -17.52
CA ARG A 23 -3.73 -23.62 -17.71
C ARG A 23 -4.06 -22.33 -18.44
N ASN A 24 -3.46 -21.21 -18.05
CA ASN A 24 -3.74 -19.91 -18.66
C ASN A 24 -3.37 -19.91 -20.15
N ILE A 25 -2.22 -20.49 -20.52
CA ILE A 25 -1.80 -20.63 -21.91
C ILE A 25 -2.79 -21.51 -22.67
N SER A 26 -3.13 -22.68 -22.13
CA SER A 26 -4.10 -23.58 -22.76
C SER A 26 -5.46 -22.92 -22.96
N THR A 27 -5.98 -22.22 -21.95
CA THR A 27 -7.25 -21.50 -22.02
C THR A 27 -7.18 -20.38 -23.06
N ALA A 28 -6.14 -19.53 -23.04
CA ALA A 28 -5.99 -18.46 -24.01
C ALA A 28 -5.89 -18.97 -25.45
N PHE A 29 -5.22 -20.12 -25.66
CA PHE A 29 -5.11 -20.73 -26.97
C PHE A 29 -6.45 -21.29 -27.46
N LEU A 30 -7.20 -21.94 -26.58
CA LEU A 30 -8.55 -22.46 -26.88
C LEU A 30 -9.56 -21.33 -27.13
N ASP A 31 -9.47 -20.24 -26.37
CA ASP A 31 -10.31 -19.06 -26.56
C ASP A 31 -10.01 -18.39 -27.91
N ARG A 32 -8.73 -18.27 -28.25
CA ARG A 32 -8.31 -17.72 -29.54
C ARG A 32 -8.77 -18.59 -30.72
N LEU A 33 -8.64 -19.91 -30.59
CA LEU A 33 -9.17 -20.85 -31.58
C LEU A 33 -10.69 -20.67 -31.73
N GLY A 34 -11.43 -20.55 -30.62
CA GLY A 34 -12.87 -20.30 -30.63
C GLY A 34 -13.24 -19.07 -31.46
N LEU A 35 -12.58 -17.94 -31.19
CA LEU A 35 -12.80 -16.69 -31.93
C LEU A 35 -12.51 -16.82 -33.43
N GLU A 36 -11.44 -17.53 -33.81
CA GLU A 36 -11.11 -17.70 -35.24
C GLU A 36 -12.08 -18.64 -35.95
N LEU A 37 -12.50 -19.73 -35.30
CA LEU A 37 -13.51 -20.64 -35.87
C LEU A 37 -14.88 -19.99 -36.02
N GLU A 38 -15.28 -19.15 -35.06
CA GLU A 38 -16.49 -18.32 -35.16
C GLU A 38 -16.41 -17.34 -36.33
N SER A 39 -15.24 -16.70 -36.53
CA SER A 39 -15.03 -15.76 -37.63
C SER A 39 -15.07 -16.43 -39.02
N GLN A 40 -14.66 -17.70 -39.10
CA GLN A 40 -14.61 -18.47 -40.35
C GLN A 40 -15.90 -19.27 -40.60
N SER A 41 -16.87 -19.27 -39.68
CA SER A 41 -18.12 -20.06 -39.74
C SER A 41 -17.93 -21.58 -39.85
N VAL A 42 -16.75 -22.10 -39.48
CA VAL A 42 -16.42 -23.53 -39.51
C VAL A 42 -16.37 -24.08 -38.08
N SER A 43 -17.50 -24.01 -37.37
CA SER A 43 -17.57 -24.48 -35.98
C SER A 43 -17.43 -26.00 -35.83
N GLN A 44 -17.63 -26.75 -36.92
CA GLN A 44 -17.66 -28.21 -36.93
C GLN A 44 -16.26 -28.85 -36.89
N ASP A 45 -15.22 -28.12 -37.30
CA ASP A 45 -13.84 -28.63 -37.31
C ASP A 45 -13.13 -28.46 -35.95
N ARG A 46 -13.78 -27.87 -34.95
CA ARG A 46 -13.18 -27.66 -33.62
C ARG A 46 -12.62 -28.97 -33.04
N GLU A 47 -13.39 -30.06 -33.14
CA GLU A 47 -12.99 -31.36 -32.60
C GLU A 47 -11.81 -31.98 -33.33
N SER A 48 -11.61 -31.66 -34.62
CA SER A 48 -10.47 -32.18 -35.39
C SER A 48 -9.17 -31.45 -35.05
N PHE A 49 -9.23 -30.16 -34.67
CA PHE A 49 -8.06 -29.38 -34.27
C PHE A 49 -7.60 -29.61 -32.82
N MET A 50 -8.49 -30.01 -31.91
CA MET A 50 -8.15 -30.30 -30.51
C MET A 50 -6.94 -31.21 -30.30
N PRO A 51 -6.80 -32.37 -30.97
CA PRO A 51 -5.63 -33.24 -30.79
C PRO A 51 -4.32 -32.57 -31.24
N HIS A 52 -4.35 -31.79 -32.32
CA HIS A 52 -3.18 -31.06 -32.81
C HIS A 52 -2.75 -29.95 -31.84
N ILE A 53 -3.71 -29.24 -31.24
CA ILE A 53 -3.44 -28.22 -30.23
C ILE A 53 -2.83 -28.84 -28.98
N ASN A 54 -3.41 -29.93 -28.49
CA ASN A 54 -2.88 -30.60 -27.30
C ASN A 54 -1.44 -31.08 -27.55
N GLN A 55 -1.18 -31.69 -28.71
CA GLN A 55 0.18 -32.10 -29.09
C GLN A 55 1.14 -30.90 -29.17
N PHE A 56 0.70 -29.76 -29.73
CA PHE A 56 1.51 -28.55 -29.77
C PHE A 56 1.83 -28.03 -28.36
N LEU A 57 0.83 -27.94 -27.48
CA LEU A 57 1.02 -27.52 -26.09
C LEU A 57 1.96 -28.47 -25.34
N ASP A 58 1.82 -29.78 -25.53
CA ASP A 58 2.71 -30.77 -24.92
C ASP A 58 4.15 -30.61 -25.39
N THR A 59 4.37 -30.39 -26.70
CA THR A 59 5.71 -30.15 -27.24
C THR A 59 6.31 -28.85 -26.72
N LEU A 60 5.49 -27.79 -26.60
CA LEU A 60 5.91 -26.51 -26.05
C LEU A 60 6.35 -26.67 -24.59
N PHE A 61 5.55 -27.36 -23.77
CA PHE A 61 5.91 -27.61 -22.39
C PHE A 61 7.15 -28.50 -22.26
N ALA A 62 7.31 -29.50 -23.12
CA ALA A 62 8.51 -30.35 -23.16
C ALA A 62 9.79 -29.55 -23.47
N ILE A 63 9.74 -28.61 -24.43
CA ILE A 63 10.87 -27.75 -24.79
C ILE A 63 11.20 -26.74 -23.67
N THR A 64 10.18 -26.23 -22.98
CA THR A 64 10.38 -25.25 -21.90
C THR A 64 10.93 -25.86 -20.63
N ARG A 65 10.60 -27.12 -20.33
CA ARG A 65 10.99 -27.84 -19.11
C ARG A 65 12.49 -27.76 -18.77
N PRO A 66 13.44 -28.10 -19.67
CA PRO A 66 14.88 -28.06 -19.34
C PRO A 66 15.42 -26.66 -19.00
N ASN A 67 14.75 -25.61 -19.46
CA ASN A 67 15.16 -24.21 -19.23
C ASN A 67 14.54 -23.61 -17.97
N LEU A 68 13.80 -24.40 -17.19
CA LEU A 68 12.98 -23.95 -16.08
C LEU A 68 13.50 -24.51 -14.76
N ARG A 69 13.53 -23.67 -13.73
CA ARG A 69 13.89 -24.02 -12.37
C ARG A 69 12.68 -23.77 -11.48
N ILE A 70 12.14 -24.81 -10.86
CA ILE A 70 10.97 -24.69 -9.98
C ILE A 70 11.47 -24.80 -8.55
N ASN A 71 11.33 -23.72 -7.78
CA ASN A 71 11.78 -23.65 -6.38
C ASN A 71 13.20 -24.23 -6.17
N GLY A 72 14.17 -23.78 -6.97
CA GLY A 72 15.57 -24.22 -6.87
C GLY A 72 15.91 -25.58 -7.44
N ARG A 73 14.93 -26.41 -7.79
CA ARG A 73 15.20 -27.69 -8.44
C ARG A 73 15.21 -27.55 -9.95
N THR A 74 16.26 -28.07 -10.58
CA THR A 74 16.27 -28.29 -12.03
C THR A 74 15.34 -29.47 -12.32
N THR A 75 14.42 -29.31 -13.28
CA THR A 75 13.43 -30.35 -13.59
C THR A 75 13.98 -31.64 -14.22
N GLU A 76 15.30 -31.74 -14.40
CA GLU A 76 16.00 -32.89 -14.97
C GLU A 76 16.60 -33.83 -13.91
N GLU A 77 16.73 -33.41 -12.65
CA GLU A 77 17.31 -34.26 -11.61
C GLU A 77 16.29 -35.31 -11.12
N PRO A 78 16.62 -36.62 -11.22
CA PRO A 78 15.77 -37.67 -10.67
C PRO A 78 15.71 -37.58 -9.15
N TYR A 79 14.54 -37.88 -8.60
CA TYR A 79 14.18 -37.81 -7.17
C TYR A 79 14.95 -38.79 -6.25
N ASP A 80 15.96 -39.50 -6.76
CA ASP A 80 16.35 -40.82 -6.25
C ASP A 80 17.44 -40.85 -5.15
N ASP A 81 17.99 -39.71 -4.68
CA ASP A 81 19.05 -39.73 -3.64
C ASP A 81 18.90 -38.69 -2.50
N ASP A 82 17.83 -37.89 -2.48
CA ASP A 82 17.67 -36.73 -1.57
C ASP A 82 16.54 -36.89 -0.54
N GLU A 83 16.14 -38.10 -0.14
CA GLU A 83 15.11 -38.27 0.90
C GLU A 83 15.54 -37.72 2.28
N GLU A 84 16.85 -37.56 2.51
CA GLU A 84 17.40 -37.01 3.76
C GLU A 84 17.71 -35.51 3.72
N MET A 85 17.65 -34.86 2.55
CA MET A 85 18.01 -33.44 2.41
C MET A 85 16.76 -32.58 2.23
N GLU A 86 16.56 -31.63 3.16
CA GLU A 86 15.47 -30.67 3.07
C GLU A 86 15.54 -29.90 1.74
N PRO A 87 14.46 -29.87 0.93
CA PRO A 87 14.45 -29.15 -0.33
C PRO A 87 14.73 -27.66 -0.11
N PHE A 88 15.67 -27.10 -0.88
CA PHE A 88 15.96 -25.67 -0.81
C PHE A 88 14.75 -24.84 -1.28
N ASP A 89 14.28 -23.93 -0.42
CA ASP A 89 13.19 -23.00 -0.73
C ASP A 89 13.77 -21.66 -1.20
N GLU A 90 13.85 -21.48 -2.53
CA GLU A 90 14.36 -20.24 -3.11
C GLU A 90 13.41 -19.06 -2.90
N ALA A 91 12.10 -19.30 -2.79
CA ALA A 91 11.14 -18.24 -2.54
C ALA A 91 11.38 -17.67 -1.14
N LEU A 92 11.59 -18.55 -0.16
CA LEU A 92 11.98 -18.16 1.19
C LEU A 92 13.33 -17.42 1.21
N ASP A 93 14.35 -17.92 0.49
CA ASP A 93 15.66 -17.26 0.45
C ASP A 93 15.56 -15.85 -0.16
N ARG A 94 14.89 -15.70 -1.31
CA ARG A 94 14.62 -14.36 -1.89
C ARG A 94 13.88 -13.45 -0.93
N HIS A 95 12.93 -14.00 -0.17
CA HIS A 95 12.20 -13.23 0.84
C HIS A 95 13.10 -12.78 1.99
N ILE A 96 13.96 -13.66 2.51
CA ILE A 96 14.95 -13.33 3.53
C ILE A 96 15.87 -12.20 3.06
N TRP A 97 16.35 -12.27 1.81
CA TRP A 97 17.19 -11.24 1.22
C TRP A 97 16.45 -9.91 1.09
N SER A 98 15.22 -9.94 0.59
CA SER A 98 14.37 -8.74 0.48
C SER A 98 14.13 -8.09 1.85
N LEU A 99 13.83 -8.89 2.88
CA LEU A 99 13.63 -8.39 4.24
C LEU A 99 14.92 -7.81 4.83
N SER A 100 16.08 -8.42 4.55
CA SER A 100 17.36 -7.91 5.01
C SER A 100 17.70 -6.54 4.41
N ASP A 101 17.41 -6.34 3.12
CA ASP A 101 17.61 -5.07 2.43
C ASP A 101 16.65 -3.99 2.95
N GLN A 102 15.37 -4.36 3.14
CA GLN A 102 14.40 -3.47 3.78
C GLN A 102 14.85 -3.05 5.18
N ARG A 103 15.30 -3.99 6.00
CA ARG A 103 15.83 -3.70 7.34
C ARG A 103 16.99 -2.71 7.28
N LEU A 104 17.95 -2.93 6.38
CA LEU A 104 19.10 -2.02 6.23
C LEU A 104 18.65 -0.61 5.81
N LYS A 105 17.66 -0.51 4.92
CA LYS A 105 17.07 0.77 4.51
C LYS A 105 16.40 1.48 5.68
N TRP A 106 15.61 0.76 6.49
CA TRP A 106 14.97 1.32 7.69
C TRP A 106 16.01 1.77 8.72
N ASP A 107 17.05 0.98 8.97
CA ASP A 107 18.13 1.35 9.91
C ASP A 107 18.83 2.64 9.46
N ARG A 108 19.13 2.77 8.16
CA ARG A 108 19.68 4.00 7.58
C ARG A 108 18.73 5.19 7.75
N GLU A 109 17.45 5.00 7.46
CA GLU A 109 16.45 6.06 7.57
C GLU A 109 16.26 6.52 9.02
N ILE A 110 16.17 5.58 9.96
CA ILE A 110 16.07 5.87 11.39
C ILE A 110 17.32 6.62 11.86
N GLY A 111 18.52 6.15 11.48
CA GLY A 111 19.78 6.84 11.79
C GLY A 111 19.80 8.28 11.26
N SER A 112 19.37 8.48 10.01
CA SER A 112 19.28 9.82 9.42
C SER A 112 18.26 10.70 10.15
N ARG A 113 17.06 10.18 10.43
CA ARG A 113 16.01 10.93 11.12
C ARG A 113 16.44 11.29 12.55
N ARG A 114 17.10 10.39 13.27
CA ARG A 114 17.64 10.67 14.62
C ARG A 114 18.66 11.79 14.62
N ARG A 115 19.39 11.99 13.52
CA ARG A 115 20.36 13.08 13.38
C ARG A 115 19.71 14.40 12.96
N THR A 116 18.79 14.39 12.00
CA THR A 116 18.26 15.63 11.41
C THR A 116 16.99 16.14 12.10
N ARG A 117 16.10 15.25 12.56
CA ARG A 117 14.82 15.65 13.15
C ARG A 117 14.97 16.49 14.42
N PRO A 118 15.87 16.16 15.37
CA PRO A 118 16.04 17.00 16.56
C PRO A 118 16.48 18.42 16.21
N THR A 119 17.43 18.58 15.28
CA THR A 119 17.90 19.90 14.85
C THR A 119 16.83 20.69 14.08
N GLU A 120 16.01 20.02 13.27
CA GLU A 120 14.87 20.66 12.58
C GLU A 120 13.82 21.15 13.59
N VAL A 121 13.50 20.32 14.59
CA VAL A 121 12.53 20.67 15.64
C VAL A 121 13.07 21.79 16.54
N GLU A 122 14.34 21.75 16.91
CA GLU A 122 15.02 22.81 17.66
C GLU A 122 14.92 24.15 16.93
N ALA A 123 15.28 24.18 15.64
CA ALA A 123 15.21 25.40 14.83
C ALA A 123 13.77 25.95 14.74
N LEU A 124 12.77 25.07 14.62
CA LEU A 124 11.36 25.46 14.56
C LEU A 124 10.88 26.02 15.90
N VAL A 125 11.23 25.37 17.01
CA VAL A 125 10.90 25.84 18.37
C VAL A 125 11.56 27.18 18.64
N GLN A 126 12.85 27.33 18.30
CA GLN A 126 13.57 28.59 18.45
C GLN A 126 12.92 29.72 17.62
N GLY A 127 12.49 29.43 16.39
CA GLY A 127 11.76 30.38 15.54
C GLY A 127 10.43 30.85 16.15
N VAL A 128 9.70 29.96 16.81
CA VAL A 128 8.45 30.33 17.53
C VAL A 128 8.77 31.24 18.71
N TYR A 129 9.81 30.93 19.50
CA TYR A 129 10.20 31.76 20.64
C TYR A 129 10.69 33.14 20.23
N THR A 130 11.49 33.25 19.17
CA THR A 130 11.96 34.57 18.67
C THR A 130 10.80 35.41 18.13
N GLN A 131 9.85 34.79 17.45
CA GLN A 131 8.65 35.48 16.99
C GLN A 131 7.81 35.99 18.17
N HIS A 132 7.59 35.17 19.19
CA HIS A 132 6.84 35.58 20.38
C HIS A 132 7.54 36.73 21.13
N HIS A 133 8.86 36.63 21.28
CA HIS A 133 9.63 37.66 21.97
C HIS A 133 9.66 38.98 21.20
N GLY A 134 9.69 38.94 19.86
CA GLY A 134 9.56 40.13 19.02
C GLY A 134 8.20 40.80 19.19
N VAL A 135 7.12 40.02 19.24
CA VAL A 135 5.77 40.55 19.51
C VAL A 135 5.67 41.16 20.92
N ASP A 136 6.24 40.51 21.94
CA ASP A 136 6.26 41.04 23.31
C ASP A 136 7.07 42.35 23.41
N MET A 137 8.20 42.45 22.71
CA MET A 137 8.99 43.69 22.64
C MET A 137 8.29 44.80 21.84
N ASP A 138 7.55 44.47 20.78
CA ASP A 138 6.74 45.44 20.03
C ASP A 138 5.56 45.95 20.86
N ILE A 139 5.01 45.12 21.76
CA ILE A 139 3.98 45.51 22.73
C ILE A 139 4.56 46.44 23.80
N ASP A 140 5.75 46.13 24.35
CA ASP A 140 6.42 46.99 25.34
C ASP A 140 6.93 48.32 24.72
N ALA A 141 7.42 48.31 23.49
CA ALA A 141 7.83 49.52 22.78
C ALA A 141 6.64 50.45 22.44
N ASN A 142 5.43 49.90 22.32
CA ASN A 142 4.18 50.67 22.22
C ASN A 142 3.60 51.11 23.58
N GLN A 143 4.13 50.64 24.71
CA GLN A 143 3.69 51.07 26.05
C GLN A 143 4.42 52.32 26.59
N GLU A 144 5.47 52.81 25.94
CA GLU A 144 6.17 54.05 26.33
C GLU A 144 5.61 55.34 25.68
N SER A 145 4.38 55.32 25.18
CA SER A 145 3.62 56.56 24.97
C SER A 145 2.56 56.71 26.06
N CYS A 146 2.94 57.40 27.14
CA CYS A 146 2.01 58.00 28.09
C CYS A 146 1.00 58.87 27.33
N LEU A 147 -0.16 58.30 26.98
CA LEU A 147 -1.34 59.05 26.61
C LEU A 147 -2.03 59.53 27.89
N PRO A 148 -2.09 60.85 28.17
CA PRO A 148 -2.90 61.36 29.27
C PRO A 148 -4.37 61.30 28.83
N GLY A 149 -5.17 60.48 29.50
CA GLY A 149 -6.63 60.48 29.37
C GLY A 149 -7.20 59.19 28.82
N LEU A 150 -7.15 58.11 29.62
CA LEU A 150 -8.18 57.08 29.54
C LEU A 150 -9.19 57.38 30.64
N ASP A 151 -10.13 58.26 30.31
CA ASP A 151 -11.46 58.16 30.89
C ASP A 151 -11.92 56.71 30.72
N SER A 152 -12.54 56.17 31.76
CA SER A 152 -13.23 54.88 31.75
C SER A 152 -14.27 54.85 30.62
N HIS A 153 -13.84 54.52 29.41
CA HIS A 153 -14.74 54.25 28.30
C HIS A 153 -15.57 53.04 28.70
N GLN A 154 -16.86 53.28 28.92
CA GLN A 154 -17.87 52.24 28.90
C GLN A 154 -17.60 51.38 27.66
N LEU A 155 -17.30 50.09 27.88
CA LEU A 155 -17.19 49.12 26.80
C LEU A 155 -18.44 49.26 25.93
N ASP A 156 -18.24 49.36 24.62
CA ASP A 156 -19.33 49.50 23.65
C ASP A 156 -20.32 48.34 23.89
N PRO A 157 -21.61 48.61 24.20
CA PRO A 157 -22.58 47.56 24.53
C PRO A 157 -22.72 46.50 23.41
N ALA A 158 -22.40 46.86 22.16
CA ALA A 158 -22.36 45.92 21.04
C ALA A 158 -21.25 44.85 21.21
N MET A 159 -20.13 45.20 21.84
CA MET A 159 -19.01 44.28 22.09
C MET A 159 -19.34 43.28 23.21
N GLU A 160 -20.03 43.73 24.26
CA GLU A 160 -20.54 42.82 25.30
C GLU A 160 -21.61 41.87 24.75
N GLU A 161 -22.52 42.36 23.91
CA GLU A 161 -23.54 41.53 23.30
C GLU A 161 -22.93 40.45 22.38
N THR A 162 -21.95 40.81 21.55
CA THR A 162 -21.26 39.84 20.69
C THR A 162 -20.47 38.82 21.50
N PHE A 163 -19.85 39.21 22.62
CA PHE A 163 -19.16 38.29 23.51
C PHE A 163 -20.13 37.31 24.19
N VAL A 164 -21.25 37.79 24.72
CA VAL A 164 -22.29 36.93 25.31
C VAL A 164 -22.88 35.98 24.26
N ASN A 165 -23.09 36.45 23.03
CA ASN A 165 -23.53 35.62 21.93
C ASN A 165 -22.50 34.54 21.57
N ALA A 166 -21.21 34.86 21.55
CA ALA A 166 -20.16 33.87 21.29
C ALA A 166 -20.08 32.80 22.39
N VAL A 167 -20.21 33.19 23.66
CA VAL A 167 -20.22 32.26 24.80
C VAL A 167 -21.44 31.34 24.75
N THR A 168 -22.63 31.89 24.47
CA THR A 168 -23.85 31.08 24.35
C THR A 168 -23.80 30.14 23.15
N MET A 169 -23.27 30.56 22.00
CA MET A 169 -23.03 29.69 20.85
C MET A 169 -22.06 28.56 21.16
N SER A 170 -20.99 28.83 21.92
CA SER A 170 -20.04 27.80 22.36
C SER A 170 -20.72 26.73 23.24
N ALA A 171 -21.56 27.17 24.18
CA ALA A 171 -22.33 26.26 25.04
C ALA A 171 -23.30 25.40 24.21
N GLN A 172 -24.02 25.99 23.26
CA GLN A 172 -24.91 25.26 22.36
C GLN A 172 -24.16 24.26 21.46
N LEU A 173 -22.97 24.63 20.98
CA LEU A 173 -22.13 23.75 20.17
C LEU A 173 -21.65 22.55 20.99
N SER A 174 -21.21 22.77 22.23
CA SER A 174 -20.79 21.68 23.13
C SER A 174 -21.92 20.66 23.37
N GLN A 175 -23.16 21.13 23.51
CA GLN A 175 -24.33 20.27 23.69
C GLN A 175 -24.75 19.56 22.39
N SER A 176 -24.64 20.22 21.24
CA SER A 176 -25.05 19.64 19.96
C SER A 176 -24.04 18.63 19.40
N VAL A 177 -22.74 18.81 19.66
CA VAL A 177 -21.69 17.88 19.20
C VAL A 177 -21.89 16.47 19.74
N SER A 178 -22.22 16.32 21.03
CA SER A 178 -22.46 15.00 21.63
C SER A 178 -23.67 14.30 21.00
N MET A 179 -24.78 15.03 20.78
CA MET A 179 -25.96 14.47 20.10
C MET A 179 -25.69 14.10 18.63
N GLN A 180 -24.91 14.91 17.89
CA GLN A 180 -24.56 14.59 16.51
C GLN A 180 -23.60 13.40 16.42
N TYR A 181 -22.69 13.26 17.39
CA TYR A 181 -21.81 12.09 17.48
C TYR A 181 -22.61 10.79 17.71
N GLU A 182 -23.59 10.80 18.61
CA GLU A 182 -24.47 9.65 18.81
C GLU A 182 -25.28 9.31 17.55
N ARG A 183 -25.81 10.33 16.85
CA ARG A 183 -26.54 10.13 15.58
C ARG A 183 -25.63 9.55 14.50
N ALA A 184 -24.40 10.03 14.39
CA ALA A 184 -23.42 9.50 13.45
C ALA A 184 -23.10 8.03 13.74
N ASN A 185 -22.90 7.66 15.02
CA ASN A 185 -22.67 6.28 15.42
C ASN A 185 -23.86 5.35 15.15
N ARG A 186 -25.10 5.84 15.36
CA ARG A 186 -26.30 5.07 14.99
C ARG A 186 -26.40 4.91 13.48
N PHE A 187 -26.08 5.94 12.71
CA PHE A 187 -26.08 5.87 11.25
C PHE A 187 -25.02 4.89 10.72
N THR A 188 -23.81 4.89 11.27
CA THR A 188 -22.77 3.92 10.87
C THR A 188 -23.21 2.49 11.19
N ALA A 189 -23.78 2.25 12.37
CA ALA A 189 -24.33 0.94 12.73
C ALA A 189 -25.43 0.47 11.75
N VAL A 190 -26.43 1.31 11.46
CA VAL A 190 -27.49 1.00 10.49
C VAL A 190 -26.91 0.79 9.09
N SER A 191 -25.92 1.60 8.67
CA SER A 191 -25.26 1.45 7.38
C SER A 191 -24.52 0.11 7.27
N THR A 192 -23.87 -0.34 8.35
CA THR A 192 -23.24 -1.67 8.39
C THR A 192 -24.27 -2.80 8.35
N GLU A 193 -25.40 -2.67 9.05
CA GLU A 193 -26.48 -3.66 9.02
C GLU A 193 -27.13 -3.74 7.62
N VAL A 194 -27.42 -2.60 6.98
CA VAL A 194 -27.98 -2.57 5.62
C VAL A 194 -27.00 -3.16 4.59
N LYS A 195 -25.69 -2.94 4.76
CA LYS A 195 -24.69 -3.59 3.91
C LYS A 195 -24.64 -5.11 4.13
N ALA A 196 -24.86 -5.58 5.36
CA ALA A 196 -24.92 -7.01 5.69
C ALA A 196 -26.21 -7.68 5.22
N LEU A 197 -27.30 -6.91 5.03
CA LEU A 197 -28.60 -7.37 4.56
C LEU A 197 -28.76 -7.38 3.02
N LYS A 198 -27.71 -7.01 2.27
CA LYS A 198 -27.74 -7.16 0.81
C LYS A 198 -27.69 -8.65 0.43
N PRO A 199 -28.56 -9.15 -0.48
CA PRO A 199 -28.52 -10.53 -0.96
C PRO A 199 -27.24 -10.84 -1.74
#